data_AF-A0A1H1PEQ9-F1
#
_entry.id   AF-A0A1H1PEQ9-F1
#
_cell.length_a   1.000
_cell.length_b   1.000
_cell.length_c   1.000
_cell.angle_alpha   90.00
_cell.angle_beta   90.00
_cell.angle_gamma   90.00
#
_symmetry.space_group_name_H-M   'P 1'
#
loop_
_entity.id
_entity.type
_entity.pdbx_description
1 polymer ?
#
loop_
_entity_poly.entity_id
_entity_poly.type
_entity_poly.pdbx_seq_one_letter_code
_entity_poly.pdbx_strand_id
1 'polypeptide(L)'
;MKIGKKFNQLNKSEYFQFIDHYKKYSDFNTLGMYRSICENENLKLDDKIEIRDYANSIFGKTFNFYQLKDPQTYFDLTTLGLELTVADEKQIWNDIIANQQKILSEKKIKHRNFGAYSKHNCGYKDCPYNGLMIKQGSFLAEGGLHFKSDKNAYSAKLKSKRIKKQRKNKDQIIKDEFNK
;
A
#
# COMPACT_ATOMS: atom_id res chain seq x y z
N MET A 1 -3.72 12.00 29.29
CA MET A 1 -4.73 12.95 28.74
C MET A 1 -5.32 12.34 27.48
N LYS A 2 -6.43 12.90 26.97
CA LYS A 2 -6.97 12.56 25.64
C LYS A 2 -6.99 13.81 24.76
N ILE A 3 -6.86 13.64 23.44
CA ILE A 3 -6.97 14.74 22.47
C ILE A 3 -8.43 15.18 22.39
N GLY A 4 -9.36 14.22 22.32
CA GLY A 4 -10.81 14.50 22.27
C GLY A 4 -11.30 15.13 20.97
N LYS A 5 -10.46 15.21 19.94
CA LYS A 5 -10.76 15.78 18.61
C LYS A 5 -10.19 14.88 17.52
N LYS A 6 -10.85 14.81 16.36
CA LYS A 6 -10.32 14.04 15.20
C LYS A 6 -9.14 14.80 14.59
N PHE A 7 -8.10 14.08 14.19
CA PHE A 7 -6.91 14.72 13.62
C PHE A 7 -7.20 15.54 12.35
N ASN A 8 -8.16 15.11 11.52
CA ASN A 8 -8.52 15.81 10.27
C ASN A 8 -9.32 17.11 10.48
N GLN A 9 -9.59 17.48 11.74
CA GLN A 9 -10.22 18.74 12.12
C GLN A 9 -9.22 19.71 12.76
N LEU A 10 -7.95 19.31 12.86
CA LEU A 10 -6.92 20.12 13.49
C LEU A 10 -6.43 21.20 12.54
N ASN A 11 -6.10 22.36 13.10
CA ASN A 11 -5.29 23.35 12.42
C ASN A 11 -3.80 23.02 12.55
N LYS A 12 -2.97 23.74 11.81
CA LYS A 12 -1.51 23.55 11.78
C LYS A 12 -0.88 23.58 13.18
N SER A 13 -1.19 24.60 13.99
CA SER A 13 -0.61 24.76 15.33
C SER A 13 -0.99 23.61 16.26
N GLU A 14 -2.23 23.13 16.18
CA GLU A 14 -2.70 21.95 16.93
C GLU A 14 -1.91 20.69 16.55
N TYR A 15 -1.59 20.47 15.27
CA TYR A 15 -0.73 19.34 14.87
C TYR A 15 0.63 19.39 15.56
N PHE A 16 1.33 20.53 15.49
CA PHE A 16 2.63 20.69 16.14
C PHE A 16 2.54 20.41 17.64
N GLN A 17 1.57 21.00 18.32
CA GLN A 17 1.37 20.80 19.76
C GLN A 17 1.14 19.33 20.12
N PHE A 18 0.29 18.62 19.37
CA PHE A 18 0.02 17.21 19.65
C PHE A 18 1.19 16.30 19.30
N ILE A 19 1.96 16.63 18.25
CA ILE A 19 3.17 15.90 17.87
C ILE A 19 4.25 16.07 18.96
N ASP A 20 4.51 17.30 19.42
CA ASP A 20 5.47 17.60 20.50
C ASP A 20 5.17 16.85 21.80
N HIS A 21 3.89 16.63 22.07
CA HIS A 21 3.41 16.07 23.33
C HIS A 21 2.73 14.71 23.17
N TYR A 22 2.99 13.99 22.08
CA TYR A 22 2.25 12.77 21.71
C TYR A 22 2.16 11.74 22.84
N LYS A 23 3.22 11.58 23.64
CA LYS A 23 3.27 10.64 24.77
C LYS A 23 2.27 10.95 25.90
N LYS A 24 1.80 12.20 26.01
CA LYS A 24 0.83 12.61 27.04
C LYS A 24 -0.61 12.17 26.70
N TYR A 25 -0.86 11.79 25.45
CA TYR A 25 -2.18 11.50 24.92
C TYR A 25 -2.36 10.00 24.71
N SER A 26 -3.28 9.39 25.46
CA SER A 26 -3.56 7.95 25.40
C SER A 26 -4.19 7.52 24.07
N ASP A 27 -4.87 8.45 23.40
CA ASP A 27 -5.57 8.26 22.13
C ASP A 27 -4.75 8.74 20.92
N PHE A 28 -3.48 9.13 21.10
CA PHE A 28 -2.64 9.54 19.99
C PHE A 28 -2.28 8.32 19.13
N ASN A 29 -2.76 8.32 17.89
CA ASN A 29 -2.44 7.32 16.89
C ASN A 29 -1.65 7.95 15.76
N THR A 30 -0.35 7.63 15.66
CA THR A 30 0.53 8.13 14.60
C THR A 30 -0.03 7.82 13.20
N LEU A 31 -0.75 6.70 13.01
CA LEU A 31 -1.31 6.32 11.70
C LEU A 31 -2.51 7.19 11.34
N GLY A 32 -3.39 7.42 12.31
CA GLY A 32 -4.49 8.37 12.15
C GLY A 32 -4.00 9.78 11.89
N MET A 33 -2.94 10.21 12.59
CA MET A 33 -2.34 11.53 12.41
C MET A 33 -1.79 11.71 10.99
N TYR A 34 -0.97 10.80 10.48
CA TYR A 34 -0.45 10.92 9.11
C TYR A 34 -1.55 10.88 8.04
N ARG A 35 -2.51 9.94 8.13
CA ARG A 35 -3.65 9.89 7.20
C ARG A 35 -4.43 11.20 7.16
N SER A 36 -4.64 11.78 8.35
CA SER A 36 -5.39 13.01 8.46
C SER A 36 -4.72 14.20 7.78
N ILE A 37 -3.40 14.22 7.60
CA ILE A 37 -2.72 15.29 6.84
C ILE A 37 -3.28 15.33 5.40
N CYS A 38 -3.47 14.16 4.79
CA CYS A 38 -4.06 14.06 3.45
C CYS A 38 -5.56 14.40 3.48
N GLU A 39 -6.31 13.84 4.45
CA GLU A 39 -7.76 13.96 4.57
C GLU A 39 -8.25 15.35 5.04
N ASN A 40 -7.38 16.19 5.60
CA ASN A 40 -7.78 17.48 6.17
C ASN A 40 -7.91 18.54 5.06
N GLU A 41 -9.16 18.95 4.80
CA GLU A 41 -9.51 19.96 3.80
C GLU A 41 -9.19 21.39 4.26
N ASN A 42 -8.98 21.62 5.57
CA ASN A 42 -8.69 22.94 6.11
C ASN A 42 -7.21 23.34 6.00
N LEU A 43 -6.32 22.40 5.68
CA LEU A 43 -4.89 22.66 5.56
C LEU A 43 -4.53 22.99 4.11
N LYS A 44 -3.75 24.05 3.93
CA LYS A 44 -3.10 24.36 2.65
C LYS A 44 -2.01 23.33 2.37
N LEU A 45 -1.62 23.21 1.10
CA LEU A 45 -0.57 22.29 0.68
C LEU A 45 0.75 22.50 1.47
N ASP A 46 1.18 23.75 1.62
CA ASP A 46 2.40 24.09 2.36
C ASP A 46 2.31 23.66 3.83
N ASP A 47 1.15 23.82 4.46
CA ASP A 47 0.93 23.39 5.84
C ASP A 47 0.98 21.87 5.96
N LYS A 48 0.40 21.15 5.00
CA LYS A 48 0.46 19.68 4.97
C LYS A 48 1.90 19.18 4.84
N ILE A 49 2.69 19.81 3.97
CA ILE A 49 4.11 19.51 3.78
C ILE A 49 4.90 19.76 5.06
N GLU A 50 4.72 20.93 5.68
CA GLU A 50 5.45 21.29 6.89
C GLU A 50 5.12 20.37 8.08
N ILE A 51 3.83 20.05 8.26
CA ILE A 51 3.39 19.10 9.29
C ILE A 51 3.97 17.71 9.03
N ARG A 52 3.96 17.24 7.78
CA ARG A 52 4.55 15.94 7.39
C ARG A 52 6.03 15.90 7.72
N ASP A 53 6.80 16.91 7.33
CA ASP A 53 8.25 16.93 7.51
C ASP A 53 8.62 17.00 9.00
N TYR A 54 7.89 17.81 9.75
CA TYR A 54 8.03 17.88 11.19
C TYR A 54 7.67 16.55 11.87
N ALA A 55 6.54 15.93 11.50
CA ALA A 55 6.16 14.62 12.01
C ALA A 55 7.21 13.55 11.69
N ASN A 56 7.83 13.61 10.51
CA ASN A 56 8.90 12.68 10.10
C ASN A 56 10.17 12.83 10.93
N SER A 57 10.49 14.04 11.39
CA SER A 57 11.63 14.26 12.29
C SER A 57 11.51 13.49 13.62
N ILE A 58 10.27 13.24 14.08
CA ILE A 58 9.98 12.55 15.35
C ILE A 58 9.59 11.08 15.11
N PHE A 59 8.78 10.81 14.10
CA PHE A 59 8.17 9.50 13.84
C PHE A 59 8.70 8.80 12.59
N GLY A 60 9.83 9.25 12.01
CA GLY A 60 10.33 8.74 10.71
C GLY A 60 10.48 7.21 10.66
N LYS A 61 10.91 6.57 11.76
CA LYS A 61 10.96 5.09 11.83
C LYS A 61 9.57 4.45 11.71
N THR A 62 8.57 5.03 12.36
CA THR A 62 7.17 4.57 12.28
C THR A 62 6.60 4.82 10.89
N PHE A 63 6.88 5.99 10.32
CA PHE A 63 6.46 6.37 8.97
C PHE A 63 7.02 5.42 7.91
N ASN A 64 8.30 5.06 7.98
CA ASN A 64 8.91 4.10 7.05
C ASN A 64 8.23 2.73 7.07
N PHE A 65 7.65 2.33 8.21
CA PHE A 65 6.91 1.08 8.34
C PHE A 65 5.52 1.14 7.68
N TYR A 66 5.02 2.32 7.30
CA TYR A 66 3.71 2.45 6.66
C TYR A 66 3.69 1.87 5.27
N GLN A 67 4.84 1.80 4.61
CA GLN A 67 4.98 1.02 3.37
C GLN A 67 4.35 -0.38 3.51
N LEU A 68 4.42 -1.02 4.69
CA LEU A 68 3.77 -2.33 4.91
C LEU A 68 2.31 -2.24 5.36
N LYS A 69 1.95 -1.25 6.18
CA LYS A 69 0.62 -1.18 6.80
C LYS A 69 -0.41 -0.44 5.93
N ASP A 70 0.01 0.61 5.27
CA ASP A 70 -0.81 1.50 4.45
C ASP A 70 0.06 2.15 3.37
N PRO A 71 0.38 1.41 2.30
CA PRO A 71 1.27 1.90 1.26
C PRO A 71 0.67 3.07 0.47
N GLN A 72 -0.66 3.18 0.39
CA GLN A 72 -1.31 4.32 -0.27
C GLN A 72 -1.05 5.61 0.51
N THR A 73 -1.31 5.61 1.82
CA THR A 73 -1.02 6.78 2.66
C THR A 73 0.46 7.13 2.64
N TYR A 74 1.34 6.12 2.62
CA TYR A 74 2.77 6.36 2.49
C TYR A 74 3.10 7.07 1.17
N PHE A 75 2.59 6.54 0.04
CA PHE A 75 2.73 7.15 -1.28
C PHE A 75 2.26 8.60 -1.26
N ASP A 76 1.00 8.84 -0.90
CA ASP A 76 0.37 10.17 -0.91
C ASP A 76 1.17 11.21 -0.11
N LEU A 77 1.73 10.82 1.04
CA LEU A 77 2.53 11.70 1.87
C LEU A 77 3.93 11.95 1.29
N THR A 78 4.58 10.91 0.76
CA THR A 78 5.91 11.06 0.13
C THR A 78 5.88 11.88 -1.15
N THR A 79 4.75 11.86 -1.86
CA THR A 79 4.57 12.57 -3.13
C THR A 79 3.79 13.87 -2.98
N LEU A 80 3.44 14.24 -1.76
CA LEU A 80 2.66 15.43 -1.47
C LEU A 80 3.36 16.69 -2.04
N GLY A 81 2.65 17.39 -2.92
CA GLY A 81 3.13 18.61 -3.59
C GLY A 81 3.97 18.38 -4.83
N LEU A 82 4.11 17.14 -5.30
CA LEU A 82 4.80 16.82 -6.54
C LEU A 82 3.81 16.65 -7.70
N GLU A 83 4.17 17.17 -8.87
CA GLU A 83 3.53 16.80 -10.13
C GLU A 83 4.21 15.54 -10.66
N LEU A 84 3.47 14.44 -10.73
CA LEU A 84 4.00 13.14 -11.16
C LEU A 84 3.51 12.77 -12.55
N THR A 85 4.41 12.21 -13.36
CA THR A 85 4.01 11.47 -14.55
C THR A 85 3.61 10.04 -14.18
N VAL A 86 2.89 9.37 -15.08
CA VAL A 86 2.56 7.93 -14.92
C VAL A 86 3.82 7.06 -14.75
N ALA A 87 4.94 7.47 -15.36
CA ALA A 87 6.21 6.76 -15.19
C ALA A 87 6.77 6.93 -13.78
N ASP A 88 6.69 8.13 -13.21
CA ASP A 88 7.15 8.43 -11.85
C ASP A 88 6.32 7.67 -10.81
N GLU A 89 4.99 7.72 -10.93
CA GLU A 89 4.09 6.98 -10.05
C GLU A 89 4.43 5.48 -10.04
N LYS A 90 4.59 4.90 -11.22
CA LYS A 90 4.93 3.48 -11.37
C LYS A 90 6.28 3.16 -10.74
N GLN A 91 7.27 4.04 -10.89
CA GLN A 91 8.59 3.86 -10.30
C GLN A 91 8.52 3.91 -8.77
N ILE A 92 7.83 4.90 -8.20
CA ILE A 92 7.64 5.02 -6.76
C ILE A 92 6.92 3.80 -6.19
N TRP A 93 5.89 3.30 -6.86
CA TRP A 93 5.21 2.06 -6.46
C TRP A 93 6.13 0.84 -6.50
N ASN A 94 7.00 0.72 -7.51
CA ASN A 94 8.00 -0.34 -7.55
C ASN A 94 8.98 -0.24 -6.37
N ASP A 95 9.39 0.97 -6.01
CA ASP A 95 10.30 1.22 -4.89
C ASP A 95 9.64 0.91 -3.54
N ILE A 96 8.36 1.27 -3.36
CA ILE A 96 7.56 0.86 -2.19
C ILE A 96 7.53 -0.66 -2.08
N ILE A 97 7.25 -1.38 -3.17
CA ILE A 97 7.21 -2.86 -3.15
C ILE A 97 8.59 -3.46 -2.82
N ALA A 98 9.66 -2.91 -3.39
CA ALA A 98 11.03 -3.36 -3.09
C ALA A 98 11.39 -3.13 -1.62
N ASN A 99 11.02 -1.97 -1.07
CA ASN A 99 11.23 -1.64 0.33
C ASN A 99 10.37 -2.50 1.27
N GLN A 100 9.12 -2.80 0.92
CA GLN A 100 8.30 -3.76 1.65
C GLN A 100 9.01 -5.11 1.75
N GLN A 101 9.56 -5.61 0.63
CA GLN A 101 10.31 -6.88 0.61
C GLN A 101 11.53 -6.82 1.54
N LYS A 102 12.29 -5.72 1.48
CA LYS A 102 13.46 -5.49 2.32
C LYS A 102 13.10 -5.44 3.82
N ILE A 103 12.05 -4.70 4.19
CA ILE A 103 11.61 -4.59 5.58
C ILE A 103 11.19 -5.97 6.13
N LEU A 104 10.46 -6.76 5.34
CA LEU A 104 10.04 -8.10 5.76
C LEU A 104 11.22 -9.06 5.92
N SER A 105 12.19 -9.03 5.00
CA SER A 105 13.37 -9.89 5.08
C SER A 105 14.26 -9.53 6.28
N GLU A 106 14.55 -8.24 6.48
CA GLU A 106 15.35 -7.73 7.61
C GLU A 106 14.71 -8.05 8.96
N LYS A 107 13.39 -7.85 9.07
CA LYS A 107 12.64 -8.17 10.29
C LYS A 107 12.29 -9.66 10.43
N LYS A 108 12.68 -10.50 9.47
CA LYS A 108 12.37 -11.94 9.41
C LYS A 108 10.87 -12.24 9.50
N ILE A 109 10.02 -11.36 9.01
CA ILE A 109 8.56 -11.53 9.03
C ILE A 109 8.12 -12.29 7.77
N LYS A 110 7.42 -13.42 7.96
CA LYS A 110 7.02 -14.31 6.87
C LYS A 110 5.59 -14.06 6.36
N HIS A 111 4.69 -13.58 7.21
CA HIS A 111 3.32 -13.27 6.78
C HIS A 111 3.29 -11.93 6.04
N ARG A 112 2.32 -11.78 5.14
CA ARG A 112 2.15 -10.58 4.31
C ARG A 112 0.80 -9.89 4.50
N ASN A 113 0.06 -10.36 5.50
CA ASN A 113 -1.25 -9.85 5.84
C ASN A 113 -1.10 -8.69 6.84
N PHE A 114 -0.97 -7.46 6.34
CA PHE A 114 -0.80 -6.26 7.17
C PHE A 114 -1.75 -5.16 6.75
N GLY A 115 -2.35 -4.48 7.73
CA GLY A 115 -3.08 -3.24 7.55
C GLY A 115 -4.07 -3.30 6.38
N ALA A 116 -3.80 -2.55 5.30
CA ALA A 116 -4.61 -2.53 4.08
C ALA A 116 -4.78 -3.93 3.45
N TYR A 117 -3.73 -4.76 3.45
CA TYR A 117 -3.79 -6.13 2.92
C TYR A 117 -4.58 -7.10 3.79
N SER A 118 -4.86 -6.72 5.04
CA SER A 118 -5.63 -7.54 6.00
C SER A 118 -7.09 -7.16 6.14
N LYS A 119 -7.56 -6.22 5.32
CA LYS A 119 -8.94 -5.75 5.35
C LYS A 119 -9.55 -5.80 3.96
N HIS A 120 -10.84 -6.12 3.90
CA HIS A 120 -11.60 -5.89 2.68
C HIS A 120 -11.83 -4.38 2.53
N ASN A 121 -11.40 -3.83 1.40
CA ASN A 121 -11.63 -2.44 0.99
C ASN A 121 -11.71 -2.43 -0.54
N CYS A 122 -12.92 -2.59 -1.10
CA CYS A 122 -13.14 -2.76 -2.54
C CYS A 122 -13.37 -1.43 -3.29
N GLY A 123 -13.18 -0.29 -2.63
CA GLY A 123 -13.36 1.05 -3.21
C GLY A 123 -14.81 1.54 -3.29
N TYR A 124 -15.80 0.66 -3.15
CA TYR A 124 -17.21 1.05 -3.05
C TYR A 124 -17.55 1.53 -1.64
N LYS A 125 -18.02 2.78 -1.50
CA LYS A 125 -18.31 3.39 -0.18
C LYS A 125 -19.32 2.58 0.64
N ASP A 126 -20.35 2.05 -0.02
CA ASP A 126 -21.47 1.36 0.62
C ASP A 126 -21.29 -0.16 0.74
N CYS A 127 -20.08 -0.68 0.52
CA CYS A 127 -19.83 -2.11 0.70
C CYS A 127 -19.90 -2.49 2.19
N PRO A 128 -20.78 -3.44 2.60
CA PRO A 128 -20.92 -3.84 4.00
C PRO A 128 -19.71 -4.59 4.54
N TYR A 129 -18.82 -5.06 3.66
CA TYR A 129 -17.60 -5.76 4.04
C TYR A 129 -16.41 -4.82 4.24
N ASN A 130 -16.54 -3.51 3.95
CA ASN A 130 -15.43 -2.58 4.15
C ASN A 130 -14.96 -2.57 5.61
N GLY A 131 -13.65 -2.71 5.80
CA GLY A 131 -13.03 -2.80 7.12
C GLY A 131 -13.08 -4.20 7.75
N LEU A 132 -13.77 -5.17 7.15
CA LEU A 132 -13.76 -6.56 7.61
C LEU A 132 -12.34 -7.14 7.53
N MET A 133 -11.88 -7.76 8.61
CA MET A 133 -10.58 -8.43 8.64
C MET A 133 -10.64 -9.70 7.78
N ILE A 134 -9.73 -9.82 6.83
CA ILE A 134 -9.67 -10.91 5.86
C ILE A 134 -8.41 -11.76 6.03
N LYS A 135 -8.53 -13.04 5.70
CA LYS A 135 -7.39 -13.94 5.55
C LYS A 135 -6.83 -13.79 4.14
N GLN A 136 -5.50 -13.75 4.02
CA GLN A 136 -4.82 -13.73 2.71
C GLN A 136 -5.28 -14.91 1.84
N GLY A 137 -5.63 -14.63 0.59
CA GLY A 137 -6.12 -15.63 -0.37
C GLY A 137 -7.58 -16.06 -0.19
N SER A 138 -8.33 -15.43 0.73
CA SER A 138 -9.77 -15.62 0.84
C SER A 138 -10.52 -14.95 -0.32
N PHE A 139 -11.78 -15.34 -0.52
CA PHE A 139 -12.64 -14.79 -1.59
C PHE A 139 -12.87 -13.28 -1.45
N LEU A 140 -12.91 -12.76 -0.23
CA LEU A 140 -13.12 -11.33 0.05
C LEU A 140 -11.81 -10.51 0.01
N ALA A 141 -10.70 -11.12 -0.42
CA ALA A 141 -9.43 -10.43 -0.53
C ALA A 141 -9.35 -9.60 -1.80
N GLU A 142 -9.36 -8.28 -1.63
CA GLU A 142 -9.26 -7.30 -2.74
C GLU A 142 -7.82 -7.12 -3.24
N GLY A 143 -6.84 -7.52 -2.45
CA GLY A 143 -5.44 -7.37 -2.81
C GLY A 143 -4.51 -8.19 -1.92
N GLY A 144 -3.26 -8.31 -2.38
CA GLY A 144 -2.22 -9.04 -1.67
C GLY A 144 -0.85 -8.48 -2.01
N LEU A 145 0.06 -8.58 -1.05
CA LEU A 145 1.44 -8.15 -1.21
C LEU A 145 2.25 -9.26 -1.90
N HIS A 146 2.63 -8.98 -3.15
CA HIS A 146 3.30 -9.89 -4.06
C HIS A 146 4.69 -9.39 -4.42
N PHE A 147 5.66 -10.30 -4.50
CA PHE A 147 7.04 -9.99 -4.86
C PHE A 147 7.45 -10.70 -6.14
N LYS A 148 8.44 -10.15 -6.85
CA LYS A 148 8.99 -10.76 -8.07
C LYS A 148 9.60 -12.15 -7.82
N SER A 149 10.03 -12.43 -6.59
CA SER A 149 10.55 -13.74 -6.18
C SER A 149 9.46 -14.78 -5.89
N ASP A 150 8.18 -14.40 -5.92
CA ASP A 150 7.09 -15.33 -5.66
C ASP A 150 6.95 -16.34 -6.80
N LYS A 151 6.64 -17.59 -6.43
CA LYS A 151 6.32 -18.63 -7.43
C LYS A 151 5.06 -18.23 -8.18
N ASN A 152 5.19 -18.05 -9.49
CA ASN A 152 4.05 -17.78 -10.37
C ASN A 152 3.19 -19.05 -10.53
N ALA A 153 2.11 -19.16 -9.77
CA ALA A 153 1.18 -20.30 -9.84
C ALA A 153 0.52 -20.46 -11.22
N TYR A 154 0.40 -19.36 -11.98
CA TYR A 154 -0.22 -19.37 -13.31
C TYR A 154 0.75 -19.85 -14.41
N SER A 155 2.06 -19.77 -14.18
CA SER A 155 3.07 -20.19 -15.15
C SER A 155 2.94 -21.68 -15.53
N ALA A 156 2.69 -22.54 -14.54
CA ALA A 156 2.45 -23.98 -14.75
C ALA A 156 1.17 -24.22 -15.56
N LYS A 157 0.09 -23.48 -15.25
CA LYS A 157 -1.19 -23.55 -15.98
C LYS A 157 -1.04 -23.07 -17.42
N LEU A 158 -0.31 -21.97 -17.64
CA LEU A 158 -0.01 -21.45 -18.98
C LEU A 158 0.82 -22.45 -19.80
N LYS A 159 1.86 -23.04 -19.21
CA LYS A 159 2.67 -24.08 -19.85
C LYS A 159 1.80 -25.27 -20.26
N SER A 160 0.93 -25.75 -19.35
CA SER A 160 0.00 -26.84 -19.62
C SER A 160 -0.98 -26.51 -20.75
N LYS A 161 -1.61 -25.32 -20.73
CA LYS A 161 -2.49 -24.84 -21.81
C LYS A 161 -1.75 -24.76 -23.15
N ARG A 162 -0.52 -24.24 -23.17
CA ARG A 162 0.33 -24.15 -24.36
C ARG A 162 0.62 -25.53 -24.95
N ILE A 163 1.03 -26.48 -24.12
CA ILE A 163 1.28 -27.87 -24.53
C ILE A 163 0.00 -28.52 -25.07
N LYS A 164 -1.14 -28.32 -24.40
CA LYS A 164 -2.44 -28.85 -24.85
C LYS A 164 -2.84 -28.29 -26.22
N LYS A 165 -2.60 -26.99 -26.47
CA LYS A 165 -2.81 -26.35 -27.78
C LYS A 165 -1.88 -26.93 -28.86
N GLN A 166 -0.59 -27.07 -28.56
CA GLN A 166 0.39 -27.66 -29.48
C GLN A 166 0.01 -29.10 -29.87
N ARG A 167 -0.43 -29.92 -28.91
CA ARG A 167 -0.89 -31.30 -29.19
C ARG A 167 -2.11 -31.34 -30.11
N LYS A 168 -3.07 -30.44 -29.91
CA LYS A 168 -4.27 -30.36 -30.77
C LYS A 168 -3.96 -29.90 -32.19
N ASN A 169 -2.95 -29.05 -32.36
CA ASN A 169 -2.59 -28.48 -33.65
C ASN A 169 -1.42 -29.23 -34.31
N LYS A 170 -1.04 -30.41 -33.81
CA LYS A 170 0.16 -31.12 -34.25
C LYS A 170 0.15 -31.41 -35.76
N ASP A 171 -0.98 -31.88 -36.29
CA ASP A 171 -1.12 -32.20 -37.71
C ASP A 171 -1.13 -30.96 -38.60
N GLN A 172 -1.67 -29.84 -38.11
CA GLN A 172 -1.64 -28.55 -38.79
C GLN A 172 -0.21 -28.00 -38.86
N ILE A 173 0.53 -28.08 -37.76
CA ILE A 173 1.94 -27.66 -37.68
C ILE A 173 2.81 -28.50 -38.61
N ILE A 174 2.60 -29.82 -38.66
CA ILE A 174 3.32 -30.71 -39.59
C ILE A 174 3.00 -30.34 -41.04
N LYS A 175 1.73 -30.10 -41.39
CA LYS A 175 1.36 -29.65 -42.75
C LYS A 175 1.98 -28.31 -43.12
N ASP A 176 2.05 -27.36 -42.19
CA ASP A 176 2.65 -26.03 -42.43
C ASP A 176 4.19 -26.10 -42.54
N GLU A 177 4.85 -27.04 -41.88
CA GLU A 177 6.31 -27.24 -41.96
C GLU A 177 6.75 -27.98 -43.24
N PHE A 178 5.92 -28.89 -43.77
CA PHE A 178 6.23 -29.66 -44.99
C PHE A 178 5.73 -29.00 -46.30
N ASN A 179 4.93 -27.93 -46.22
CA ASN A 179 4.47 -27.15 -47.39
C ASN A 179 5.26 -25.83 -47.59
N LYS A 180 6.45 -25.71 -46.97
CA LYS A 180 7.45 -24.68 -47.28
C LYS A 180 8.51 -25.23 -48.22
#